data_AF-A0A9D8ULJ6-F1
#
_entry.id   AF-A0A9D8ULJ6-F1
#
_cell.length_a   1.000
_cell.length_b   1.000
_cell.length_c   1.000
_cell.angle_alpha   90.00
_cell.angle_beta   90.00
_cell.angle_gamma   90.00
#
_symmetry.space_group_name_H-M   'P 1'
#
loop_
_entity.id
_entity.type
_entity.pdbx_description
1 polymer ?
#
loop_
_entity_poly.entity_id
_entity_poly.type
_entity_poly.pdbx_seq_one_letter_code
_entity_poly.pdbx_strand_id
1 'polypeptide(L)'
;MIWTVELAAALDEAPFPANRDELIEWAERNGLPTQIIVNLEELEEIDEGENTIYESMEDIWPDYIRKEDFFHNEDDEGFDYDDV
;
A
#
# COMPACT_ATOMS: atom_id res chain seq x y z
N MET A 1 10.93 -1.87 -5.41
CA MET A 1 9.60 -1.44 -4.92
C MET A 1 9.67 -0.70 -3.59
N ILE A 2 9.09 0.51 -3.51
CA ILE A 2 9.01 1.32 -2.28
C ILE A 2 7.55 1.70 -2.03
N TRP A 3 6.89 1.05 -1.07
CA TRP A 3 5.54 1.43 -0.65
C TRP A 3 5.53 2.26 0.62
N THR A 4 4.55 3.16 0.72
CA THR A 4 4.22 3.88 1.95
C THR A 4 2.75 3.65 2.28
N VAL A 5 2.37 3.86 3.54
CA VAL A 5 0.98 3.72 4.00
C VAL A 5 0.04 4.63 3.22
N GLU A 6 0.50 5.82 2.79
CA GLU A 6 -0.28 6.74 1.96
C GLU A 6 -0.51 6.21 0.54
N LEU A 7 0.52 5.65 -0.08
CA LEU A 7 0.41 5.05 -1.43
C LEU A 7 -0.52 3.84 -1.41
N ALA A 8 -0.37 3.02 -0.37
CA ALA A 8 -1.18 1.84 -0.15
C ALA A 8 -2.65 2.20 0.15
N ALA A 9 -2.90 3.19 1.00
CA ALA A 9 -4.27 3.67 1.27
C ALA A 9 -4.94 4.28 0.03
N ALA A 10 -4.18 4.94 -0.85
CA ALA A 10 -4.72 5.45 -2.11
C ALA A 10 -5.09 4.31 -3.08
N LEU A 11 -4.32 3.22 -3.09
CA LEU A 11 -4.61 2.04 -3.91
C LEU A 11 -5.71 1.17 -3.30
N ASP A 12 -5.89 1.17 -1.97
CA ASP A 12 -6.97 0.47 -1.26
C ASP A 12 -8.38 0.97 -1.66
N GLU A 13 -8.49 2.20 -2.19
CA GLU A 13 -9.72 2.73 -2.77
C GLU A 13 -10.02 2.20 -4.19
N ALA A 14 -9.10 1.43 -4.79
CA ALA A 14 -9.29 0.84 -6.11
C ALA A 14 -10.36 -0.26 -6.07
N PRO A 15 -11.05 -0.52 -7.21
CA PRO A 15 -12.12 -1.51 -7.27
C PRO A 15 -11.55 -2.94 -7.36
N PHE A 16 -11.12 -3.50 -6.23
CA PHE A 16 -10.73 -4.91 -6.14
C PHE A 16 -11.95 -5.86 -6.28
N PRO A 17 -11.77 -7.08 -6.82
CA PRO A 17 -10.53 -7.65 -7.34
C PRO A 17 -10.17 -7.08 -8.73
N ALA A 18 -8.91 -6.73 -8.92
CA ALA A 18 -8.40 -6.09 -10.14
C ALA A 18 -7.04 -6.66 -10.52
N ASN A 19 -6.73 -6.69 -11.82
CA ASN A 19 -5.39 -7.03 -12.28
C ASN A 19 -4.45 -5.80 -12.18
N ARG A 20 -3.15 -6.03 -12.35
CA ARG A 20 -2.13 -4.96 -12.32
C ARG A 20 -2.44 -3.84 -13.32
N ASP A 21 -2.78 -4.17 -14.56
CA ASP A 21 -3.03 -3.17 -15.60
C ASP A 21 -4.25 -2.30 -15.27
N GLU A 22 -5.32 -2.89 -14.75
CA GLU A 22 -6.52 -2.20 -14.28
C GLU A 22 -6.20 -1.27 -13.10
N LEU A 23 -5.31 -1.69 -12.19
CA LEU A 23 -4.83 -0.85 -11.10
C LEU A 23 -3.98 0.33 -11.61
N ILE A 24 -3.14 0.10 -12.62
CA ILE A 24 -2.35 1.16 -13.28
C ILE A 24 -3.27 2.16 -13.98
N GLU A 25 -4.22 1.68 -14.81
CA GLU A 25 -5.18 2.53 -15.50
C GLU A 25 -6.05 3.32 -14.51
N TRP A 26 -6.46 2.70 -13.40
CA TRP A 26 -7.21 3.37 -12.35
C TRP A 26 -6.36 4.43 -11.66
N ALA A 27 -5.09 4.14 -11.34
CA ALA A 27 -4.16 5.09 -10.74
C ALA A 27 -3.93 6.30 -11.67
N GLU A 28 -3.69 6.07 -12.96
CA GLU A 28 -3.53 7.14 -13.96
C GLU A 28 -4.79 8.00 -14.09
N ARG A 29 -5.97 7.36 -14.13
CA ARG A 29 -7.25 8.05 -14.28
C ARG A 29 -7.61 8.93 -13.08
N ASN A 30 -7.30 8.47 -11.88
CA ASN A 30 -7.55 9.22 -10.65
C ASN A 30 -6.41 10.21 -10.32
N GLY A 31 -5.33 10.21 -11.09
CA GLY A 31 -4.19 11.11 -10.90
C GLY A 31 -3.38 10.78 -9.65
N LEU A 32 -3.24 9.48 -9.34
CA LEU A 32 -2.44 9.02 -8.22
C LEU A 32 -0.95 9.30 -8.44
N PRO A 33 -0.14 9.32 -7.38
CA PRO A 33 1.30 9.53 -7.49
C PRO A 33 1.94 8.53 -8.45
N THR A 34 2.81 9.01 -9.35
CA THR A 34 3.56 8.16 -10.30
C THR A 34 4.34 7.04 -9.62
N GLN A 35 4.70 7.22 -8.35
CA GLN A 35 5.34 6.18 -7.53
C GLN A 35 4.48 4.89 -7.44
N ILE A 36 3.14 5.00 -7.42
CA ILE A 36 2.23 3.85 -7.41
C ILE A 36 2.32 3.08 -8.73
N ILE A 37 2.35 3.80 -9.85
CA ILE A 37 2.48 3.21 -11.19
C ILE A 37 3.80 2.46 -11.31
N VAL A 38 4.92 3.12 -10.98
CA VAL A 38 6.26 2.50 -11.00
C VAL A 38 6.32 1.27 -10.10
N ASN A 39 5.73 1.34 -8.90
CA ASN A 39 5.65 0.21 -8.01
C ASN A 39 4.85 -0.95 -8.63
N LEU A 40 3.67 -0.68 -9.19
CA LEU A 40 2.84 -1.71 -9.84
C LEU A 40 3.54 -2.35 -11.05
N GLU A 41 4.29 -1.57 -11.84
CA GLU A 41 5.12 -2.09 -12.93
C GLU A 41 6.27 -2.97 -12.39
N GLU A 42 6.91 -2.61 -11.28
CA GLU A 42 7.95 -3.44 -10.66
C GLU A 42 7.43 -4.75 -10.04
N LEU A 43 6.11 -4.90 -9.79
CA LEU A 43 5.54 -6.18 -9.35
C LEU A 43 5.65 -7.26 -10.41
N GLU A 44 5.65 -6.91 -11.69
CA GLU A 44 5.78 -7.88 -12.79
C GLU A 44 7.07 -8.67 -12.75
N GLU A 45 8.15 -8.06 -12.28
CA GLU A 45 9.44 -8.73 -12.19
C GLU A 45 9.49 -9.74 -11.04
N ILE A 46 8.56 -9.63 -10.08
CA ILE A 46 8.51 -10.45 -8.86
C ILE A 46 7.46 -11.56 -8.98
N ASP A 47 6.34 -11.30 -9.65
CA ASP A 47 5.24 -12.25 -9.82
C ASP A 47 5.18 -12.77 -11.27
N GLU A 48 5.32 -14.09 -11.48
CA GLU A 48 5.35 -14.75 -12.81
C GLU A 48 4.02 -14.62 -13.62
N GLY A 49 3.07 -13.79 -13.21
CA GLY A 49 1.75 -13.69 -13.82
C GLY A 49 1.32 -12.26 -14.11
N GLU A 50 1.41 -11.86 -15.38
CA GLU A 50 0.66 -10.72 -15.98
C GLU A 50 -0.87 -10.81 -15.73
N ASN A 51 -1.34 -11.94 -15.19
CA ASN A 51 -2.75 -12.26 -14.97
C ASN A 51 -3.05 -12.58 -13.49
N THR A 52 -2.17 -12.18 -12.56
CA THR A 52 -2.44 -12.29 -11.12
C THR A 52 -3.51 -11.25 -10.76
N ILE A 53 -4.64 -11.74 -10.23
CA ILE A 53 -5.75 -10.91 -9.79
C ILE A 53 -5.50 -10.61 -8.32
N TYR A 54 -5.31 -9.34 -8.00
CA TYR A 54 -5.16 -8.90 -6.62
C TYR A 54 -6.54 -8.76 -6.00
N GLU A 55 -6.73 -9.31 -4.81
CA GLU A 55 -7.99 -9.17 -4.05
C GLU A 55 -7.98 -7.97 -3.10
N SER A 56 -6.80 -7.50 -2.68
CA SER A 56 -6.64 -6.37 -1.76
C SER A 56 -5.20 -5.83 -1.76
N MET A 57 -4.98 -4.70 -1.07
CA MET A 57 -3.65 -4.13 -0.86
C MET A 57 -2.68 -5.09 -0.15
N GLU A 58 -3.19 -5.99 0.70
CA GLU A 58 -2.37 -6.98 1.43
C GLU A 58 -1.75 -8.03 0.48
N ASP A 59 -2.36 -8.25 -0.69
CA ASP A 59 -1.87 -9.16 -1.72
C ASP A 59 -0.72 -8.53 -2.52
N ILE A 60 -0.74 -7.20 -2.66
CA ILE A 60 0.29 -6.42 -3.35
C ILE A 60 1.47 -6.10 -2.40
N TRP A 61 1.15 -5.78 -1.15
CA TRP A 61 2.13 -5.47 -0.12
C TRP A 61 1.77 -6.19 1.18
N PRO A 62 2.38 -7.36 1.45
CA PRO A 62 2.06 -8.16 2.64
C PRO A 62 2.51 -7.49 3.95
N ASP A 63 3.46 -6.55 3.88
CA ASP A 63 3.91 -5.69 4.99
C ASP A 63 3.08 -4.39 5.10
N TYR A 64 1.89 -4.33 4.46
CA TYR A 64 1.00 -3.19 4.60
C TYR A 64 0.46 -3.09 6.03
N ILE A 65 1.16 -2.32 6.85
CA ILE A 65 0.70 -1.91 8.17
C ILE A 65 -0.44 -0.92 7.95
N ARG A 66 -1.69 -1.38 8.18
CA ARG A 66 -2.89 -0.55 8.01
C ARG A 66 -2.73 0.74 8.81
N LYS A 67 -3.19 1.86 8.26
CA LYS A 67 -3.06 3.18 8.87
C LYS A 67 -3.61 3.23 10.31
N GLU A 68 -4.57 2.38 10.65
CA GLU A 68 -5.14 2.23 12.00
C GLU A 68 -4.15 1.65 13.03
N ASP A 69 -3.14 0.89 12.60
CA ASP A 69 -2.08 0.33 13.44
C ASP A 69 -0.96 1.37 13.71
N PHE A 70 -0.78 2.32 12.78
CA PHE A 70 0.23 3.38 12.89
C PHE A 70 -0.08 4.41 13.99
N PHE A 71 -1.35 4.62 14.31
CA PHE A 71 -1.80 5.55 15.36
C PHE A 71 -1.93 4.89 16.75
N HIS A 72 -1.72 3.58 16.88
CA HIS A 72 -1.91 2.89 18.16
C HIS A 72 -0.71 2.94 19.11
N ASN A 73 0.34 3.69 18.78
CA ASN A 73 1.54 3.77 19.62
C ASN A 73 2.00 5.20 19.98
N GLU A 74 1.18 6.23 19.79
CA GLU A 74 1.49 7.60 20.27
C GLU A 74 0.86 7.96 21.62
N ASP A 75 0.06 7.08 22.24
CA ASP A 75 -0.59 7.34 23.54
C ASP A 75 -0.07 6.49 24.73
N ASP A 76 0.96 5.65 24.58
CA ASP A 76 1.46 4.79 25.67
C ASP A 76 2.99 4.72 25.80
N GLU A 77 3.70 5.83 25.59
CA GLU A 77 5.00 6.05 26.23
C GLU A 77 4.99 7.43 26.89
N GLY A 78 4.19 7.53 27.95
CA GLY A 78 4.45 8.52 28.98
C GLY A 78 5.87 8.28 29.47
N PHE A 79 6.81 9.12 29.01
CA PHE A 79 8.12 9.26 29.60
C PHE A 79 7.92 9.45 31.10
N ASP A 80 8.19 8.40 31.88
CA ASP A 80 8.22 8.50 33.33
C ASP A 80 9.47 9.31 33.70
N TYR A 81 9.30 10.63 33.76
CA TYR A 81 10.30 11.57 34.28
C TYR A 81 10.37 11.50 35.83
N ASP A 82 10.13 10.33 36.42
CA ASP A 82 10.18 10.11 37.87
C ASP A 82 11.06 8.89 38.22
N ASP A 83 12.30 8.87 37.71
CA ASP A 83 13.39 8.20 38.41
C ASP A 83 14.54 9.20 38.65
N VAL A 84 14.48 9.73 39.87
CA VAL A 84 15.44 10.50 40.70
C VAL A 84 16.93 10.39 40.39
#